data_AF-A0A969JWG1-F1
#
_entry.id   AF-A0A969JWG1-F1
#
_cell.length_a   1.000
_cell.length_b   1.000
_cell.length_c   1.000
_cell.angle_alpha   90.00
_cell.angle_beta   90.00
_cell.angle_gamma   90.00
#
_symmetry.space_group_name_H-M   'P 1'
#
loop_
_entity.id
_entity.type
_entity.pdbx_description
1 polymer ?
#
loop_
_entity_poly.entity_id
_entity_poly.type
_entity_poly.pdbx_seq_one_letter_code
_entity_poly.pdbx_strand_id
1 'polypeptide(L)'
;MTLFRKHPLWNLSASVLQMILTGTFQGAFLFVFYGTPNVEVLFGINTVYMLYNFFGSNLRHSHIWLSWGKPLSYVFISPAMHQIHHDPTRMNKNYGEMFALWDWMFGTLYIPKRRETFAIGLGESNPHDTLARAYYVPVVEMYRQIKTKLRKS
;
A
#
# COMPACT_ATOMS: atom_id res chain seq x y z
N MET A 1 -17.70 -1.32 -11.87
CA MET A 1 -17.92 0.02 -12.46
C MET A 1 -18.90 0.84 -11.62
N THR A 2 -18.47 1.32 -10.45
CA THR A 2 -19.25 2.25 -9.59
C THR A 2 -18.54 3.60 -9.38
N LEU A 3 -17.27 3.71 -9.82
CA LEU A 3 -16.43 4.88 -9.61
C LEU A 3 -16.92 6.15 -10.34
N PHE A 4 -17.66 5.98 -11.44
CA PHE A 4 -18.10 7.06 -12.33
C PHE A 4 -19.45 7.71 -11.93
N ARG A 5 -20.07 7.29 -10.82
CA ARG A 5 -21.24 7.96 -10.23
C ARG A 5 -20.82 8.87 -9.07
N LYS A 6 -19.89 9.79 -9.31
CA LYS A 6 -19.48 10.79 -8.32
C LYS A 6 -19.63 12.17 -8.94
N HIS A 7 -20.27 13.08 -8.21
CA HIS A 7 -20.41 14.46 -8.64
C HIS A 7 -19.01 15.09 -8.84
N PRO A 8 -18.74 15.86 -9.91
CA PRO A 8 -17.41 16.45 -10.14
C PRO A 8 -16.87 17.24 -8.93
N LEU A 9 -17.76 17.93 -8.22
CA LEU A 9 -17.42 18.65 -6.99
C LEU A 9 -16.95 17.75 -5.85
N TRP A 10 -17.35 16.47 -5.80
CA TRP A 10 -16.89 15.53 -4.77
C TRP A 10 -15.39 15.29 -4.88
N ASN A 11 -14.89 15.06 -6.10
CA ASN A 11 -13.46 14.82 -6.28
C ASN A 11 -12.66 16.09 -5.98
N LEU A 12 -13.18 17.26 -6.37
CA LEU A 12 -12.56 18.54 -6.05
C LEU A 12 -12.53 18.78 -4.54
N SER A 13 -13.67 18.64 -3.86
CA SER A 13 -13.76 18.87 -2.41
C SER A 13 -12.94 17.86 -1.61
N ALA A 14 -12.98 16.58 -1.99
CA ALA A 14 -12.12 15.56 -1.41
C ALA A 14 -10.64 15.86 -1.62
N SER A 15 -10.26 16.34 -2.82
CA SER A 15 -8.86 16.70 -3.12
C SER A 15 -8.41 17.92 -2.30
N VAL A 16 -9.24 18.95 -2.19
CA VAL A 16 -8.95 20.14 -1.38
C VAL A 16 -8.80 19.76 0.10
N LEU A 17 -9.73 18.97 0.63
CA LEU A 17 -9.66 18.49 2.00
C LEU A 17 -8.41 17.64 2.23
N GLN A 18 -8.11 16.72 1.31
CA GLN A 18 -6.90 15.91 1.34
C GLN A 18 -5.66 16.81 1.36
N MET A 19 -5.56 17.79 0.44
CA MET A 19 -4.43 18.73 0.36
C MET A 19 -4.24 19.51 1.66
N ILE A 20 -5.31 20.01 2.27
CA ILE A 20 -5.24 20.74 3.55
C ILE A 20 -4.74 19.80 4.65
N LEU A 21 -5.34 18.62 4.79
CA LEU A 21 -4.99 17.68 5.84
C LEU A 21 -3.55 17.17 5.69
N THR A 22 -3.18 16.69 4.51
CA THR A 22 -1.83 16.14 4.26
C THR A 22 -0.77 17.24 4.27
N GLY A 23 -1.06 18.40 3.67
CA GLY A 23 -0.13 19.54 3.64
C GLY A 23 0.14 20.10 5.03
N THR A 24 -0.90 20.28 5.84
CA THR A 24 -0.76 20.76 7.23
C THR A 24 -0.01 19.75 8.08
N PHE A 25 -0.38 18.46 7.99
CA PHE A 25 0.29 17.40 8.74
C PHE A 25 1.78 17.29 8.37
N GLN A 26 2.09 17.26 7.07
CA GLN A 26 3.47 17.17 6.59
C GLN A 26 4.29 18.41 6.98
N GLY A 27 3.72 19.61 6.85
CA GLY A 27 4.38 20.85 7.26
C GLY A 27 4.68 20.87 8.75
N ALA A 28 3.70 20.50 9.59
CA ALA A 28 3.87 20.40 11.04
C ALA A 28 4.92 19.35 11.42
N PHE A 29 4.88 18.18 10.78
CA PHE A 29 5.87 17.11 11.00
C PHE A 29 7.29 17.60 10.67
N LEU A 30 7.49 18.18 9.49
CA LEU A 30 8.80 18.71 9.09
C LEU A 30 9.27 19.81 10.05
N PHE A 31 8.36 20.69 10.47
CA PHE A 31 8.69 21.74 11.44
C PHE A 31 9.17 21.18 12.78
N VAL A 32 8.48 20.17 13.32
CA VAL A 32 8.83 19.55 14.61
C VAL A 32 10.17 18.82 14.57
N PHE A 33 10.47 18.10 13.49
CA PHE A 33 11.66 17.24 13.42
C PHE A 33 12.88 17.90 12.76
N TYR A 34 12.67 18.88 11.86
CA TYR A 34 13.70 19.49 11.03
C TYR A 34 13.72 21.02 11.08
N GLY A 35 12.84 21.65 11.87
CA GLY A 35 12.69 23.11 11.91
C GLY A 35 12.10 23.65 10.60
N THR A 36 12.44 24.88 10.20
CA THR A 36 11.94 25.45 8.94
C THR A 36 12.54 24.72 7.73
N PRO A 37 11.77 23.92 6.97
CA PRO A 37 12.32 23.23 5.83
C PRO A 37 12.71 24.25 4.76
N ASN A 38 13.93 24.11 4.25
CA ASN A 38 14.35 24.91 3.10
C ASN A 38 13.65 24.42 1.83
N VAL A 39 13.66 25.26 0.79
CA VAL A 39 12.99 24.98 -0.49
C VAL A 39 13.53 23.69 -1.11
N GLU A 40 14.83 23.41 -0.98
CA GLU A 40 15.48 22.20 -1.51
C GLU A 40 14.92 20.90 -0.90
N VAL A 41 14.74 20.84 0.43
CA VAL A 41 14.15 19.67 1.10
C VAL A 41 12.71 19.46 0.66
N LEU A 42 11.93 20.55 0.52
CA LEU A 42 10.55 20.46 0.04
C LEU A 42 10.50 19.93 -1.40
N PHE A 43 11.35 20.43 -2.29
CA PHE A 43 11.43 19.93 -3.65
C PHE A 43 11.86 18.46 -3.68
N GLY A 44 12.90 18.08 -2.94
CA GLY A 44 13.40 16.72 -2.89
C GLY A 44 12.35 15.70 -2.47
N ILE A 45 11.61 15.96 -1.39
CA ILE A 45 10.54 15.08 -0.92
C ILE A 45 9.43 14.94 -1.98
N ASN A 46 9.01 16.05 -2.59
CA ASN A 46 7.98 16.02 -3.63
C ASN A 46 8.45 15.29 -4.88
N THR A 47 9.73 15.42 -5.27
CA THR A 47 10.29 14.68 -6.40
C THR A 47 10.28 13.18 -6.14
N VAL A 48 10.68 12.73 -4.94
CA VAL A 48 10.62 11.30 -4.56
C VAL A 48 9.19 10.80 -4.60
N TYR A 49 8.25 11.55 -4.04
CA TYR A 49 6.83 11.20 -4.06
C TYR A 49 6.26 11.14 -5.49
N MET A 50 6.63 12.08 -6.34
CA MET A 50 6.23 12.10 -7.76
C MET A 50 6.75 10.86 -8.49
N LEU A 51 8.03 10.52 -8.33
CA LEU A 51 8.63 9.33 -8.94
C LEU A 51 7.96 8.05 -8.45
N TYR A 52 7.69 7.94 -7.16
CA TYR A 52 6.95 6.81 -6.60
C TYR A 52 5.53 6.72 -7.18
N ASN A 53 4.83 7.84 -7.34
CA ASN A 53 3.49 7.83 -7.93
C ASN A 53 3.54 7.36 -9.38
N PHE A 54 4.48 7.87 -10.17
CA PHE A 54 4.60 7.52 -11.58
C PHE A 54 4.98 6.05 -11.78
N PHE A 55 6.06 5.58 -11.14
CA PHE A 55 6.59 4.23 -11.38
C PHE A 55 6.06 3.16 -10.42
N GLY A 56 5.77 3.50 -9.16
CA GLY A 56 5.27 2.56 -8.16
C GLY A 56 3.75 2.48 -8.17
N SER A 57 3.09 3.56 -7.74
CA SER A 57 1.65 3.59 -7.49
C SER A 57 0.80 3.33 -8.74
N ASN A 58 1.11 3.98 -9.87
CA ASN A 58 0.32 3.84 -11.09
C ASN A 58 0.50 2.47 -11.76
N LEU A 59 1.71 1.90 -11.71
CA LEU A 59 2.02 0.66 -12.45
C LEU A 59 1.58 -0.61 -11.70
N ARG A 60 1.38 -0.56 -10.38
CA ARG A 60 1.09 -1.74 -9.55
C ARG A 60 -0.23 -2.46 -9.83
N HIS A 61 -1.19 -1.79 -10.47
CA HIS A 61 -2.45 -2.38 -10.93
C HIS A 61 -2.53 -2.47 -12.47
N SER A 62 -1.43 -2.20 -13.16
CA SER A 62 -1.30 -2.41 -14.60
C SER A 62 -0.79 -3.83 -14.90
N HIS A 63 -0.74 -4.21 -16.18
CA HIS A 63 -0.10 -5.45 -16.63
C HIS A 63 1.43 -5.33 -16.78
N ILE A 64 1.99 -4.14 -16.55
CA ILE A 64 3.43 -3.89 -16.68
C ILE A 64 4.13 -4.50 -15.48
N TRP A 65 5.04 -5.43 -15.75
CA TRP A 65 5.86 -6.07 -14.72
C TRP A 65 7.09 -5.22 -14.44
N LEU A 66 7.11 -4.54 -13.30
CA LEU A 66 8.24 -3.71 -12.87
C LEU A 66 8.74 -4.13 -11.48
N SER A 67 9.97 -4.64 -11.45
CA SER A 67 10.69 -4.96 -10.22
C SER A 67 11.80 -3.93 -10.01
N TRP A 68 12.01 -3.54 -8.76
CA TRP A 68 13.17 -2.71 -8.39
C TRP A 68 14.48 -3.49 -8.34
N GLY A 69 14.41 -4.83 -8.37
CA GLY A 69 15.55 -5.68 -8.13
C GLY A 69 16.09 -5.55 -6.71
N LYS A 70 17.09 -6.38 -6.39
CA LYS A 70 17.88 -6.18 -5.17
C LYS A 70 18.94 -5.11 -5.43
N PRO A 71 19.21 -4.19 -4.49
CA PRO A 71 18.74 -4.17 -3.10
C PRO A 71 17.42 -3.41 -2.87
N LEU A 72 16.95 -2.62 -3.84
CA LEU A 72 15.83 -1.69 -3.65
C LEU A 72 14.54 -2.35 -3.18
N SER A 73 14.25 -3.59 -3.60
CA SER A 73 13.08 -4.36 -3.14
C SER A 73 13.10 -4.73 -1.65
N TYR A 74 14.21 -4.53 -0.93
CA TYR A 74 14.23 -4.64 0.54
C TYR A 74 13.78 -3.36 1.25
N VAL A 75 13.75 -2.23 0.54
CA VAL A 75 13.33 -0.94 1.09
C VAL A 75 11.96 -0.54 0.55
N PHE A 76 11.74 -0.71 -0.76
CA PHE A 76 10.54 -0.29 -1.46
C PHE A 76 9.76 -1.47 -2.03
N ILE A 77 8.44 -1.38 -1.95
CA ILE A 77 7.53 -2.29 -2.65
C ILE A 77 7.49 -1.91 -4.12
N SER A 78 7.69 -2.88 -5.01
CA SER A 78 7.62 -2.66 -6.46
C SER A 78 6.24 -3.01 -7.02
N PRO A 79 5.89 -2.49 -8.22
CA PRO A 79 4.68 -2.91 -8.92
C PRO A 79 4.53 -4.42 -9.01
N ALA A 80 5.61 -5.13 -9.36
CA ALA A 80 5.63 -6.60 -9.38
C ALA A 80 5.32 -7.23 -8.01
N MET A 81 5.89 -6.69 -6.91
CA MET A 81 5.63 -7.19 -5.56
C MET A 81 4.17 -7.00 -5.13
N HIS A 82 3.59 -5.85 -5.47
CA HIS A 82 2.17 -5.55 -5.23
C HIS A 82 1.24 -6.36 -6.13
N GLN A 83 1.61 -6.61 -7.40
CA GLN A 83 0.85 -7.52 -8.25
C GLN A 83 0.79 -8.93 -7.62
N ILE A 84 1.92 -9.41 -7.07
CA ILE A 84 1.97 -10.71 -6.36
C ILE A 84 1.12 -10.70 -5.09
N HIS A 85 0.97 -9.56 -4.40
CA HIS A 85 0.04 -9.46 -3.28
C HIS A 85 -1.41 -9.80 -3.70
N HIS A 86 -1.79 -9.50 -4.95
CA HIS A 86 -3.09 -9.85 -5.52
C HIS A 86 -3.18 -11.27 -6.10
N ASP A 87 -2.14 -12.09 -5.95
CA ASP A 87 -2.18 -13.51 -6.29
C ASP A 87 -2.94 -14.29 -5.20
N PRO A 88 -4.08 -14.94 -5.52
CA PRO A 88 -4.86 -15.73 -4.56
C PRO A 88 -4.05 -16.82 -3.85
N THR A 89 -2.99 -17.33 -4.48
CA THR A 89 -2.14 -18.37 -3.90
C THR A 89 -1.11 -17.80 -2.91
N ARG A 90 -0.91 -16.48 -2.91
CA ARG A 90 0.11 -15.78 -2.13
C ARG A 90 -0.42 -14.53 -1.41
N MET A 91 -1.70 -14.52 -1.04
CA MET A 91 -2.36 -13.38 -0.37
C MET A 91 -1.70 -12.91 0.93
N ASN A 92 -0.82 -13.73 1.52
CA ASN A 92 -0.11 -13.42 2.76
C ASN A 92 1.29 -12.82 2.56
N LYS A 93 1.53 -12.15 1.43
CA LYS A 93 2.82 -11.56 1.06
C LYS A 93 2.67 -10.09 0.65
N ASN A 94 3.74 -9.32 0.86
CA ASN A 94 3.91 -7.94 0.37
C ASN A 94 2.75 -7.00 0.73
N TYR A 95 2.45 -6.84 2.02
CA TYR A 95 1.39 -5.97 2.52
C TYR A 95 1.74 -4.47 2.49
N GLY A 96 3.02 -4.12 2.38
CA GLY A 96 3.48 -2.75 2.32
C GLY A 96 2.95 -2.03 1.07
N GLU A 97 2.61 -0.76 1.24
CA GLU A 97 2.14 0.08 0.14
C GLU A 97 3.33 0.64 -0.67
N MET A 98 4.23 1.37 0.01
CA MET A 98 5.44 1.97 -0.56
C MET A 98 6.71 1.34 0.00
N PHE A 99 6.76 1.09 1.30
CA PHE A 99 7.94 0.57 2.00
C PHE A 99 7.77 -0.91 2.35
N ALA A 100 8.84 -1.68 2.14
CA ALA A 100 8.92 -3.10 2.46
C ALA A 100 9.25 -3.38 3.94
N LEU A 101 9.40 -2.33 4.75
CA LEU A 101 9.81 -2.41 6.16
C LEU A 101 8.92 -3.36 6.96
N TRP A 102 7.59 -3.20 6.84
CA TRP A 102 6.63 -4.05 7.55
C TRP A 102 6.75 -5.51 7.11
N ASP A 103 6.89 -5.73 5.82
CA ASP A 103 7.02 -7.08 5.26
C ASP A 103 8.30 -7.77 5.69
N TRP A 104 9.38 -7.01 5.83
CA TRP A 104 10.64 -7.51 6.37
C TRP A 104 10.49 -7.85 7.85
N MET A 105 9.94 -6.94 8.66
CA MET A 105 9.74 -7.12 10.10
C MET A 105 8.85 -8.33 10.44
N PHE A 106 7.83 -8.60 9.64
CA PHE A 106 6.86 -9.66 9.89
C PHE A 106 7.06 -10.92 9.02
N GLY A 107 8.12 -10.98 8.21
CA GLY A 107 8.46 -12.14 7.39
C GLY A 107 7.48 -12.40 6.23
N THR A 108 6.76 -11.38 5.78
CA THR A 108 5.81 -11.43 4.67
C THR A 108 6.42 -10.92 3.36
N LEU A 109 7.68 -10.47 3.38
CA LEU A 109 8.41 -10.01 2.20
C LEU A 109 8.64 -11.14 1.19
N TYR A 110 8.19 -10.92 -0.04
CA TYR A 110 8.46 -11.77 -1.18
C TYR A 110 9.01 -10.94 -2.35
N ILE A 111 10.28 -11.18 -2.70
CA ILE A 111 10.96 -10.51 -3.82
C ILE A 111 11.02 -11.50 -4.99
N PRO A 112 10.31 -11.26 -6.11
CA PRO A 112 10.36 -12.14 -7.25
C PRO A 112 11.74 -12.15 -7.90
N LYS A 113 12.24 -13.34 -8.25
CA LYS A 113 13.54 -13.49 -8.95
C LYS A 113 13.43 -13.29 -10.47
N ARG A 114 12.25 -13.50 -11.02
CA ARG A 114 11.92 -13.38 -12.44
C ARG A 114 10.48 -12.93 -12.59
N ARG A 115 10.06 -12.63 -13.82
CA ARG A 115 8.64 -12.40 -14.11
C ARG A 115 7.84 -13.66 -13.79
N GLU A 116 6.74 -13.48 -13.07
CA GLU A 116 5.79 -14.54 -12.72
C GLU A 116 4.43 -14.24 -13.34
N THR A 117 3.68 -15.30 -13.63
CA THR A 117 2.31 -15.23 -14.14
C THR A 117 1.38 -15.90 -13.14
N PHE A 118 0.31 -15.23 -12.78
CA PHE A 118 -0.70 -15.73 -11.83
C PHE A 118 -2.06 -15.17 -12.22
N ALA A 119 -3.12 -15.83 -11.75
CA ALA A 119 -4.46 -15.29 -11.86
C ALA A 119 -4.60 -14.09 -10.91
N ILE A 120 -5.14 -12.98 -11.40
CA ILE A 120 -5.48 -11.82 -10.58
C ILE A 120 -6.96 -11.92 -10.22
N GLY A 121 -7.27 -11.89 -8.93
CA GLY A 121 -8.66 -11.89 -8.48
C GLY A 121 -8.78 -12.09 -6.97
N LEU A 122 -9.99 -11.82 -6.46
CA LEU A 122 -10.39 -12.29 -5.14
C LEU A 122 -10.84 -13.73 -5.36
N GLY A 123 -10.12 -14.70 -4.80
CA GLY A 123 -10.44 -16.13 -4.98
C GLY A 123 -11.87 -16.50 -4.56
N GLU A 124 -12.52 -15.69 -3.72
CA GLU A 124 -13.88 -15.91 -3.22
C GLU A 124 -14.72 -14.63 -3.20
N SER A 125 -16.05 -14.78 -3.35
CA SER A 125 -17.02 -13.71 -3.18
C SER A 125 -17.01 -13.16 -1.75
N ASN A 126 -17.46 -11.92 -1.54
CA ASN A 126 -17.51 -11.28 -0.22
C ASN A 126 -18.04 -12.25 0.86
N PRO A 127 -17.19 -12.68 1.81
CA PRO A 127 -17.56 -13.69 2.81
C PRO A 127 -18.47 -13.13 3.92
N HIS A 128 -18.74 -11.82 3.89
CA HIS A 128 -19.57 -11.14 4.87
C HIS A 128 -20.95 -10.84 4.29
N ASP A 129 -21.96 -11.51 4.86
CA ASP A 129 -23.38 -11.34 4.58
C ASP A 129 -23.96 -9.99 5.06
N THR A 130 -23.29 -9.34 6.01
CA THR A 130 -23.77 -8.12 6.68
C THR A 130 -22.63 -7.11 6.91
N LEU A 131 -22.99 -5.83 6.93
CA LEU A 131 -22.03 -4.73 7.18
C LEU A 131 -21.34 -4.89 8.55
N ALA A 132 -22.08 -5.27 9.59
CA ALA A 132 -21.53 -5.49 10.92
C ALA A 132 -20.43 -6.57 10.88
N ARG A 133 -20.69 -7.71 10.22
CA ARG A 133 -19.69 -8.78 10.07
C ARG A 133 -18.46 -8.32 9.31
N ALA A 134 -18.62 -7.51 8.26
CA ALA A 134 -17.49 -6.96 7.51
C ALA A 134 -16.55 -6.11 8.38
N TYR A 135 -17.04 -5.48 9.46
CA TYR A 135 -16.21 -4.69 10.37
C TYR A 135 -15.54 -5.51 11.48
N TYR A 136 -16.26 -6.41 12.17
CA TYR A 136 -15.71 -7.08 13.35
C TYR A 136 -15.04 -8.43 13.07
N VAL A 137 -15.47 -9.18 12.03
CA VAL A 137 -14.94 -10.52 11.73
C VAL A 137 -13.42 -10.47 11.45
N PRO A 138 -12.90 -9.53 10.64
CA PRO A 138 -11.45 -9.45 10.41
C PRO A 138 -10.64 -9.26 11.70
N VAL A 139 -11.17 -8.50 12.68
CA VAL A 139 -10.51 -8.26 13.97
C VAL A 139 -10.46 -9.54 14.81
N VAL A 140 -11.56 -10.31 14.84
CA VAL A 140 -11.64 -11.58 15.56
C VAL A 140 -10.72 -12.63 14.94
N GLU A 141 -10.69 -12.71 13.61
CA GLU A 141 -9.82 -13.63 12.87
C GLU A 141 -8.34 -13.30 13.08
N MET A 142 -7.98 -12.02 13.03
CA MET A 142 -6.64 -11.54 13.35
C MET A 142 -6.22 -11.99 14.75
N TYR A 143 -7.07 -11.79 15.77
CA TYR A 143 -6.78 -12.23 17.13
C TYR A 143 -6.57 -13.76 17.22
N ARG A 144 -7.43 -14.55 16.56
CA ARG A 144 -7.29 -16.02 16.52
C ARG A 144 -5.99 -16.46 15.85
N GLN A 145 -5.61 -15.83 14.73
CA GLN A 145 -4.37 -16.17 14.02
C GLN A 145 -3.13 -15.85 14.87
N ILE A 146 -3.12 -14.70 15.54
CA ILE A 146 -2.04 -14.32 16.48
C ILE A 146 -1.93 -15.36 17.59
N LYS A 147 -3.05 -15.71 18.24
CA LYS A 147 -3.07 -16.71 19.32
C LYS A 147 -2.57 -18.08 18.86
N THR A 148 -2.96 -18.54 17.67
CA THR A 148 -2.50 -19.81 17.12
C THR A 148 -1.01 -19.81 16.78
N LYS A 149 -0.46 -18.71 16.24
CA LYS A 149 0.97 -18.58 15.98
C LYS A 149 1.78 -18.59 17.28
N LEU A 150 1.34 -17.83 18.29
CA LEU A 150 2.00 -17.79 19.60
C LEU A 150 1.98 -19.13 20.33
N ARG A 151 0.99 -19.99 20.06
CA ARG A 151 0.90 -21.33 20.67
C ARG A 151 1.72 -22.41 19.95
N LYS A 152 2.24 -22.10 18.75
CA LYS A 152 3.07 -22.99 17.93
C LYS A 152 4.55 -22.58 17.90
N SER A 153 4.89 -21.46 18.53
CA SER A 153 6.25 -20.97 18.75
C SER A 153 6.70 -21.29 20.17
#